data_AF-A0A7Y1Y029-F1
#
_entry.id   AF-A0A7Y1Y029-F1
#
_cell.length_a   1.000
_cell.length_b   1.000
_cell.length_c   1.000
_cell.angle_alpha   90.00
_cell.angle_beta   90.00
_cell.angle_gamma   90.00
#
_symmetry.space_group_name_H-M   'P 1'
#
loop_
_entity.id
_entity.type
_entity.pdbx_description
1 polymer ?
#
loop_
_entity_poly.entity_id
_entity_poly.type
_entity_poly.pdbx_seq_one_letter_code
_entity_poly.pdbx_strand_id
1 'polypeptide(L)' 'PVAICAKLISQGKYNAKGVQIPLDAELYNPVLDELETLGIKFKESIQSSEVFN' A
#
# COMPACT_ATOMS: atom_id res chain seq x y z
N PRO A 1 -3.30 -7.15 -4.11
CA PRO A 1 -2.03 -6.99 -3.35
C PRO A 1 -1.00 -8.10 -3.65
N VAL A 2 -1.30 -9.38 -3.38
CA VAL A 2 -0.33 -10.49 -3.56
C VAL A 2 0.22 -10.59 -4.99
N ALA A 3 -0.65 -10.55 -6.00
CA ALA A 3 -0.24 -10.61 -7.40
C ALA A 3 0.64 -9.41 -7.82
N ILE A 4 0.35 -8.22 -7.27
CA ILE A 4 1.12 -6.99 -7.53
C ILE A 4 2.53 -7.14 -6.94
N CYS A 5 2.65 -7.61 -5.68
CA CYS A 5 3.95 -7.90 -5.07
C CYS A 5 4.75 -8.93 -5.88
N ALA A 6 4.10 -10.04 -6.28
CA ALA A 6 4.75 -11.06 -7.10
C ALA A 6 5.26 -10.48 -8.44
N LYS A 7 4.47 -9.62 -9.08
CA LYS A 7 4.86 -8.90 -10.30
C LYS A 7 6.07 -8.00 -10.07
N LEU A 8 6.10 -7.21 -8.99
CA LEU A 8 7.20 -6.30 -8.68
C LEU A 8 8.52 -7.05 -8.41
N ILE A 9 8.45 -8.18 -7.69
CA ILE A 9 9.59 -9.08 -7.47
C ILE A 9 10.06 -9.67 -8.80
N SER A 10 9.14 -10.19 -9.62
CA SER A 10 9.47 -10.78 -10.93
C SER A 10 10.05 -9.76 -11.92
N GLN A 11 9.71 -8.47 -11.80
CA GLN A 11 10.26 -7.39 -12.60
C GLN A 11 11.60 -6.84 -12.07
N GLY A 12 12.10 -7.35 -10.94
CA GLY A 12 13.30 -6.83 -10.29
C GLY A 12 13.12 -5.41 -9.73
N LYS A 13 11.88 -4.96 -9.52
CA LYS A 13 11.56 -3.65 -8.95
C LYS A 13 11.57 -3.66 -7.41
N TYR A 14 11.54 -4.84 -6.81
CA TYR A 14 11.72 -5.03 -5.38
C TYR A 14 12.67 -6.21 -5.14
N ASN A 15 13.82 -5.93 -4.52
CA ASN A 15 14.95 -6.87 -4.46
C ASN A 15 15.39 -7.19 -3.02
N ALA A 16 14.60 -6.83 -2.02
CA ALA A 16 14.89 -7.16 -0.63
C ALA A 16 14.97 -8.69 -0.45
N LYS A 17 15.99 -9.15 0.29
CA LYS A 17 16.28 -10.57 0.49
C LYS A 17 15.75 -11.04 1.85
N GLY A 18 15.52 -12.35 1.98
CA GLY A 18 15.07 -12.95 3.23
C GLY A 18 13.56 -12.90 3.43
N VAL A 19 13.11 -13.20 4.65
CA VAL A 19 11.69 -13.14 5.04
C VAL A 19 11.35 -11.70 5.42
N GLN A 20 10.41 -11.09 4.70
CA GLN A 20 10.08 -9.67 4.83
C GLN A 20 8.60 -9.46 5.11
N ILE A 21 8.29 -8.42 5.88
CA ILE A 21 6.94 -7.87 6.06
C ILE A 21 6.87 -6.56 5.24
N PRO A 22 5.77 -6.27 4.52
CA PRO A 22 5.69 -5.13 3.61
C PRO A 22 5.48 -3.80 4.37
N LEU A 23 6.47 -3.38 5.14
CA LEU A 23 6.50 -2.07 5.82
C LEU A 23 7.35 -1.05 5.06
N ASP A 24 8.17 -1.51 4.12
CA ASP A 24 9.03 -0.65 3.30
C ASP A 24 8.20 0.13 2.29
N ALA A 25 8.35 1.46 2.29
CA ALA A 25 7.67 2.36 1.36
C ALA A 25 7.93 2.00 -0.11
N GLU A 26 9.13 1.49 -0.43
CA GLU A 26 9.52 1.03 -1.76
C GLU A 26 8.68 -0.12 -2.30
N LEU A 27 8.09 -0.95 -1.42
CA LEU A 27 7.12 -1.98 -1.80
C LEU A 27 5.69 -1.50 -1.58
N TYR A 28 5.41 -0.84 -0.46
CA TYR A 28 4.05 -0.54 -0.04
C TYR A 28 3.39 0.50 -0.96
N ASN A 29 4.10 1.58 -1.32
CA ASN A 29 3.52 2.64 -2.16
C ASN A 29 3.18 2.13 -3.58
N PRO A 30 4.07 1.43 -4.31
CA PRO A 30 3.72 0.91 -5.63
C PRO A 30 2.56 -0.09 -5.60
N VAL A 31 2.40 -0.84 -4.51
CA VAL A 31 1.27 -1.75 -4.33
C VAL A 31 -0.03 -0.97 -4.14
N LEU A 32 -0.03 0.10 -3.34
CA LEU A 32 -1.20 0.96 -3.14
C LEU A 32 -1.58 1.71 -4.42
N ASP A 33 -0.60 2.26 -5.15
CA ASP A 33 -0.81 2.98 -6.40
C ASP A 33 -1.51 2.10 -7.44
N GLU A 34 -1.04 0.85 -7.60
CA GLU A 34 -1.65 -0.08 -8.54
C GLU A 34 -3.03 -0.56 -8.08
N LEU A 35 -3.25 -0.76 -6.77
CA LEU A 35 -4.57 -1.07 -6.23
C LEU A 35 -5.57 0.05 -6.53
N GLU A 36 -5.16 1.31 -6.46
CA GLU A 36 -6.02 2.45 -6.78
C GLU A 36 -6.48 2.43 -8.24
N THR A 37 -5.60 2.04 -9.19
CA THR A 37 -5.99 1.86 -10.60
C THR A 37 -7.03 0.76 -10.81
N LEU A 38 -7.12 -0.19 -9.88
CA LEU A 38 -8.12 -1.27 -9.86
C LEU A 38 -9.39 -0.87 -9.09
N GLY A 39 -9.50 0.38 -8.65
CA GLY A 39 -10.62 0.90 -7.87
C GLY A 39 -10.59 0.52 -6.38
N ILE A 40 -9.49 -0.06 -5.89
CA ILE A 40 -9.31 -0.42 -4.49
C ILE A 40 -8.53 0.70 -3.81
N LYS A 41 -9.22 1.48 -2.97
CA LYS A 41 -8.61 2.60 -2.24
C LYS A 41 -9.03 2.67 -0.80
N PHE A 42 -8.12 3.12 0.06
CA PHE A 42 -8.43 3.47 1.43
C PHE A 42 -9.19 4.80 1.46
N LYS A 43 -10.23 4.89 2.29
CA LYS A 43 -10.96 6.14 2.53
C LYS A 43 -10.82 6.48 4.01
N GLU A 44 -10.17 7.60 4.28
CA GLU A 44 -10.00 8.14 5.63
C GLU A 44 -10.92 9.36 5.83
N SER A 45 -11.44 9.52 7.05
CA SER A 45 -12.18 10.71 7.46
C SER A 45 -11.89 11.02 8.92
N ILE A 46 -11.56 12.28 9.20
CA ILE A 46 -11.37 12.79 10.57
C ILE A 46 -12.69 13.42 11.01
N GLN A 47 -13.21 13.01 12.17
CA GLN A 47 -14.40 13.62 12.77
C GLN A 47 -13.99 14.40 14.03
N SER A 48 -14.15 15.71 13.99
CA SER A 48 -14.01 16.58 15.16
C SER A 48 -15.38 16.74 15.80
N SER A 49 -15.56 16.25 17.03
CA SER A 49 -16.74 16.58 17.84
C SER A 49 -16.54 17.96 18.45
N GLU A 50 -17.26 18.96 17.96
CA GLU A 50 -17.42 20.24 18.65
C GLU A 50 -18.25 20.00 19.92
N VAL A 51 -17.64 20.27 21.08
CA VAL A 51 -18.35 20.29 22.36
C VAL A 51 -19.18 21.56 22.38
N PHE A 52 -20.51 21.43 22.31
CA PHE A 52 -21.44 22.54 22.46
C PHE A 52 -21.23 23.22 23.81
N ASN A 53 -20.97 24.53 23.80
CA ASN A 53 -20.97 25.42 24.97
C ASN A 53 -22.40 25.84 25.32
#